data_AF-A0AAP0JR34-F1
#
_entry.id   AF-A0AAP0JR34-F1
#
_cell.length_a   1.000
_cell.length_b   1.000
_cell.length_c   1.000
_cell.angle_alpha   90.00
_cell.angle_beta   90.00
_cell.angle_gamma   90.00
#
_symmetry.space_group_name_H-M   'P 1'
#
loop_
_entity.id
_entity.type
_entity.pdbx_description
1 polymer ?
#
loop_
_entity_poly.entity_id
_entity_poly.type
_entity_poly.pdbx_seq_one_letter_code
_entity_poly.pdbx_strand_id
1 'polypeptide(L)'
;MAVLTMVYRCRTITRATQLHLLFFGSQSLTRLSACPHSAFFSTTSFVGDTPVLVRDYIRSALYHPDHGYFSQRSGSVGMLERSIKFNQLEGRKAYVQYVNKLYKQNDISWFTPVELFKPWYAHGIAEAILRTANLSVPLKIYEIGGGAGTCAKGIMDYMMLNAPERVYKNMSYISVEISSSLAKKQIETVGEVRSHMSRYRVECRDAADKSGWGEVDPNPCWVIMLEVLDNLPHDLIYSANQVSPWLEVWLEKSNNSLHISEVYKPIQDPLIARCVEIIDMDNQHKSMGKGLTSVARNIWSKVFPKPRRSWVPTGCMKLLEVLHGTLPKMSLIASDFSYLPDVKILGERAPLVSTKKDGQSSDHKSYLDAKGDADIFFPTDFWLLERIDHYSSGWLNLQGDTSRKQGKKRRTIILGTDQFMEEFGLPSKTRTKDGYNPLLDDFKNTKFYLSVPTHNIQ
;
A
#
# COMPACT_ATOMS: atom_id res chain seq x y z
N MET A 1 -20.25 -1.01 -20.23
CA MET A 1 -19.94 -1.66 -21.53
C MET A 1 -18.60 -1.19 -22.10
N ALA A 2 -18.20 0.08 -21.92
CA ALA A 2 -16.95 0.63 -22.48
C ALA A 2 -15.62 0.09 -21.90
N VAL A 3 -15.61 -0.51 -20.70
CA VAL A 3 -14.37 -0.97 -20.03
C VAL A 3 -13.76 -2.22 -20.66
N LEU A 4 -14.53 -3.01 -21.42
CA LEU A 4 -14.07 -4.34 -21.90
C LEU A 4 -13.82 -4.43 -23.41
N THR A 5 -14.25 -3.45 -24.20
CA THR A 5 -14.16 -3.55 -25.67
C THR A 5 -12.78 -3.16 -26.22
N MET A 6 -11.90 -2.51 -25.44
CA MET A 6 -10.58 -2.07 -25.93
C MET A 6 -9.40 -2.99 -25.60
N VAL A 7 -9.51 -3.94 -24.66
CA VAL A 7 -8.34 -4.72 -24.19
C VAL A 7 -8.09 -6.02 -24.97
N TYR A 8 -9.02 -6.44 -25.84
CA TYR A 8 -8.85 -7.62 -26.70
C TYR A 8 -8.15 -7.29 -28.02
N ARG A 9 -6.89 -6.84 -27.99
CA ARG A 9 -5.98 -6.88 -29.15
C ARG A 9 -4.52 -6.59 -28.73
N CYS A 10 -3.80 -7.61 -28.26
CA CYS A 10 -2.41 -7.79 -28.71
C CYS A 10 -1.89 -9.20 -28.41
N ARG A 11 -1.31 -9.82 -29.44
CA ARG A 11 -0.71 -11.15 -29.43
C ARG A 11 0.73 -11.09 -28.91
N THR A 12 1.10 -12.18 -28.24
CA THR A 12 2.44 -12.79 -28.06
C THR A 12 3.60 -12.20 -28.88
N ILE A 13 4.76 -11.99 -28.22
CA ILE A 13 6.08 -12.53 -28.63
C ILE A 13 7.15 -12.37 -27.51
N THR A 14 7.89 -13.47 -27.36
CA THR A 14 9.15 -13.90 -26.68
C THR A 14 9.95 -13.08 -25.65
N ARG A 15 10.32 -13.84 -24.60
CA ARG A 15 11.59 -13.91 -23.81
C ARG A 15 12.61 -12.80 -24.01
N ALA A 16 12.89 -12.07 -22.92
CA ALA A 16 14.16 -11.39 -22.68
C ALA A 16 14.70 -11.74 -21.28
N THR A 17 16.01 -11.95 -21.24
CA THR A 17 16.85 -12.37 -20.11
C THR A 17 16.75 -11.46 -18.88
N GLN A 18 16.51 -12.07 -17.72
CA GLN A 18 16.65 -11.45 -16.40
C GLN A 18 18.11 -11.03 -16.18
N LEU A 19 18.35 -9.75 -15.95
CA LEU A 19 19.63 -9.24 -15.44
C LEU A 19 19.36 -8.51 -14.11
N HIS A 20 20.09 -8.93 -13.08
CA HIS A 20 20.00 -8.44 -11.71
C HIS A 20 20.19 -6.91 -11.60
N LEU A 21 19.30 -6.27 -10.84
CA LEU A 21 19.51 -4.92 -10.31
C LEU A 21 20.58 -4.98 -9.22
N LEU A 22 21.71 -4.34 -9.49
CA LEU A 22 22.85 -4.23 -8.58
C LEU A 22 22.58 -3.12 -7.55
N PHE A 23 22.34 -3.49 -6.30
CA PHE A 23 22.53 -2.61 -5.15
C PHE A 23 24.05 -2.48 -4.90
N PHE A 24 24.64 -1.35 -5.26
CA PHE A 24 26.05 -1.09 -4.97
C PHE A 24 26.21 -0.59 -3.53
N GLY A 25 26.66 -1.48 -2.65
CA GLY A 25 27.28 -1.12 -1.38
C GLY A 25 28.75 -0.79 -1.60
N SER A 26 29.18 0.44 -1.26
CA SER A 26 30.61 0.77 -1.17
C SER A 26 31.06 0.66 0.28
N GLN A 27 31.96 -0.29 0.57
CA GLN A 27 32.66 -0.36 1.85
C GLN A 27 33.64 0.81 1.98
N SER A 28 33.60 1.50 3.11
CA SER A 28 34.68 2.37 3.57
C SER A 28 34.74 2.34 5.10
N LEU A 29 35.93 2.10 5.63
CA LEU A 29 36.25 1.99 7.04
C LEU A 29 36.40 3.38 7.70
N THR A 30 35.92 3.43 8.95
CA THR A 30 36.30 4.27 10.10
C THR A 30 36.17 5.80 10.05
N ARG A 31 35.35 6.35 10.96
CA ARG A 31 35.78 6.96 12.25
C ARG A 31 34.56 7.26 13.13
N LEU A 32 34.60 6.76 14.36
CA LEU A 32 33.63 7.07 15.41
C LEU A 32 33.83 8.52 15.88
N SER A 33 32.83 9.36 15.66
CA SER A 33 32.68 10.65 16.34
C SER A 33 31.33 10.65 17.05
N ALA A 34 31.36 10.58 18.37
CA ALA A 34 30.18 10.63 19.23
C ALA A 34 29.63 12.07 19.29
N CYS A 35 28.32 12.22 19.07
CA CYS A 35 27.53 13.42 19.36
C CYS A 35 26.12 13.01 19.85
N PRO A 36 25.41 13.90 20.56
CA PRO A 36 24.78 13.58 21.84
C PRO A 36 23.40 12.91 21.71
N HIS A 37 23.06 12.20 22.79
CA HIS A 37 21.92 11.32 22.96
C HIS A 37 20.58 11.94 22.53
N SER A 38 20.01 11.45 21.42
CA SER A 38 18.57 11.29 21.35
C SER A 38 18.20 10.21 22.37
N ALA A 39 17.32 10.52 23.33
CA ALA A 39 16.81 9.52 24.24
C ALA A 39 16.18 8.39 23.42
N PHE A 40 16.82 7.22 23.40
CA PHE A 40 16.27 6.02 22.79
C PHE A 40 15.04 5.61 23.61
N PHE A 41 13.86 6.12 23.25
CA PHE A 41 12.61 5.53 23.70
C PHE A 41 12.48 4.18 23.02
N SER A 42 12.93 3.14 23.73
CA SER A 42 12.86 1.77 23.24
C SER A 42 11.38 1.35 23.21
N THR A 43 10.87 0.97 22.04
CA THR A 43 9.54 0.35 21.86
C THR A 43 9.33 -0.91 22.71
N THR A 44 10.36 -1.40 23.39
CA THR A 44 10.28 -2.39 24.47
C THR A 44 9.41 -1.96 25.65
N SER A 45 8.99 -0.69 25.74
CA SER A 45 7.98 -0.23 26.71
C SER A 45 6.54 -0.60 26.32
N PHE A 46 6.26 -0.86 25.03
CA PHE A 46 4.90 -1.16 24.56
C PHE A 46 4.47 -2.60 24.88
N VAL A 47 5.38 -3.56 24.75
CA VAL A 47 5.14 -4.92 25.24
C VAL A 47 5.31 -4.88 26.76
N GLY A 48 4.22 -4.54 27.45
CA GLY A 48 4.13 -4.57 28.90
C GLY A 48 4.11 -5.99 29.43
N ASP A 49 3.56 -6.16 30.64
CA ASP A 49 3.45 -7.49 31.27
C ASP A 49 2.40 -8.37 30.59
N THR A 50 1.54 -7.79 29.75
CA THR A 50 0.54 -8.51 28.96
C THR A 50 1.01 -8.72 27.52
N PRO A 51 0.90 -9.94 26.97
CA PRO A 51 1.20 -10.21 25.57
C PRO A 51 0.35 -9.36 24.61
N VAL A 52 0.96 -8.93 23.51
CA VAL A 52 0.29 -8.17 22.44
C VAL A 52 0.36 -8.90 21.11
N LEU A 53 -0.60 -8.65 20.21
CA LEU A 53 -0.54 -9.18 18.85
C LEU A 53 0.55 -8.48 18.05
N VAL A 54 1.09 -9.17 17.05
CA VAL A 54 2.13 -8.62 16.16
C VAL A 54 1.63 -7.37 15.43
N ARG A 55 0.36 -7.33 14.99
CA ARG A 55 -0.20 -6.12 14.37
C ARG A 55 -0.21 -4.91 15.30
N ASP A 56 -0.40 -5.10 16.61
CA ASP A 56 -0.52 -3.99 17.55
C ASP A 56 0.86 -3.39 17.85
N TYR A 57 1.88 -4.26 17.94
CA TYR A 57 3.28 -3.84 17.97
C TYR A 57 3.66 -3.04 16.72
N ILE A 58 3.36 -3.56 15.53
CA ILE A 58 3.67 -2.86 14.25
C ILE A 58 2.93 -1.52 14.18
N ARG A 59 1.65 -1.50 14.56
CA ARG A 59 0.86 -0.26 14.61
C ARG A 59 1.51 0.77 15.53
N SER A 60 1.99 0.36 16.70
CA SER A 60 2.70 1.26 17.61
C SER A 60 4.04 1.71 17.01
N ALA A 61 4.82 0.81 16.41
CA ALA A 61 6.12 1.14 15.83
C ALA A 61 6.00 2.15 14.66
N LEU A 62 4.92 2.08 13.89
CA LEU A 62 4.69 2.99 12.75
C LEU A 62 3.95 4.27 13.12
N TYR A 63 2.87 4.17 13.90
CA TYR A 63 1.85 5.22 14.02
C TYR A 63 1.62 5.73 15.45
N HIS A 64 2.38 5.29 16.45
CA HIS A 64 2.21 5.87 17.79
C HIS A 64 2.45 7.39 17.75
N PRO A 65 1.60 8.23 18.38
CA PRO A 65 1.72 9.68 18.32
C PRO A 65 3.07 10.22 18.79
N ASP A 66 3.66 9.59 19.81
CA ASP A 66 4.91 10.09 20.42
C ASP A 66 6.17 9.41 19.86
N HIS A 67 6.06 8.16 19.38
CA HIS A 67 7.22 7.35 19.04
C HIS A 67 7.11 6.50 17.78
N GLY A 68 6.01 6.62 17.05
CA GLY A 68 5.88 5.95 15.76
C GLY A 68 6.82 6.55 14.72
N TYR A 69 7.26 5.73 13.78
CA TYR A 69 8.09 6.12 12.65
C TYR A 69 7.54 7.35 11.90
N PHE A 70 6.25 7.37 11.61
CA PHE A 70 5.60 8.48 10.91
C PHE A 70 5.38 9.72 11.79
N SER A 71 5.45 9.58 13.11
CA SER A 71 5.30 10.69 14.07
C SER A 71 6.63 11.36 14.42
N GLN A 72 7.71 10.59 14.57
CA GLN A 72 9.01 11.13 15.02
C GLN A 72 9.78 11.85 13.92
N ARG A 73 9.63 11.42 12.65
CA ARG A 73 10.44 11.94 11.55
C ARG A 73 9.70 12.98 10.73
N SER A 74 10.06 14.25 10.92
CA SER A 74 9.84 15.28 9.90
C SER A 74 10.61 14.87 8.63
N GLY A 75 9.92 14.36 7.61
CA GLY A 75 10.55 13.87 6.37
C GLY A 75 10.50 12.34 6.15
N SER A 76 9.66 11.61 6.90
CA SER A 76 9.31 10.21 6.58
C SER A 76 8.80 10.06 5.14
N VAL A 77 7.93 10.98 4.71
CA VAL A 77 7.48 11.12 3.32
C VAL A 77 8.12 12.34 2.70
N GLY A 78 8.89 12.12 1.64
CA GLY A 78 9.60 13.18 0.94
C GLY A 78 8.71 14.00 0.03
N MET A 79 8.89 15.32 0.03
CA MET A 79 8.23 16.22 -0.91
C MET A 79 9.26 16.92 -1.79
N LEU A 80 9.11 16.84 -3.10
CA LEU A 80 9.97 17.62 -4.01
C LEU A 80 9.45 19.04 -4.16
N GLU A 81 10.30 20.06 -4.13
CA GLU A 81 9.84 21.43 -4.40
C GLU A 81 9.41 21.62 -5.86
N ARG A 82 10.03 20.88 -6.79
CA ARG A 82 9.81 21.02 -8.23
C ARG A 82 9.76 19.67 -8.92
N SER A 83 8.95 19.60 -9.99
CA SER A 83 8.93 18.43 -10.88
C SER A 83 10.29 18.20 -11.55
N ILE A 84 10.66 16.93 -11.67
CA ILE A 84 11.85 16.51 -12.41
C ILE A 84 11.67 16.81 -13.91
N LYS A 85 12.70 17.40 -14.53
CA LYS A 85 12.73 17.67 -15.98
C LYS A 85 13.36 16.48 -16.70
N PHE A 86 12.60 15.39 -16.86
CA PHE A 86 13.08 14.14 -17.45
C PHE A 86 13.72 14.34 -18.84
N ASN A 87 13.14 15.20 -19.68
CA ASN A 87 13.67 15.54 -21.01
C ASN A 87 15.01 16.29 -21.00
N GLN A 88 15.52 16.71 -19.83
CA GLN A 88 16.84 17.30 -19.66
C GLN A 88 17.88 16.27 -19.19
N LEU A 89 17.44 15.09 -18.75
CA LEU A 89 18.32 14.00 -18.34
C LEU A 89 18.67 13.14 -19.55
N GLU A 90 19.95 12.79 -19.67
CA GLU A 90 20.46 12.02 -20.81
C GLU A 90 19.83 10.63 -20.88
N GLY A 91 19.77 9.94 -19.74
CA GLY A 91 19.33 8.55 -19.66
C GLY A 91 19.33 8.01 -18.24
N ARG A 92 19.26 6.69 -18.12
CA ARG A 92 19.15 5.99 -16.82
C ARG A 92 20.23 6.39 -15.82
N LYS A 93 21.49 6.45 -16.25
CA LYS A 93 22.61 6.84 -15.37
C LYS A 93 22.43 8.24 -14.80
N ALA A 94 22.03 9.20 -15.64
CA ALA A 94 21.81 10.59 -15.21
C ALA A 94 20.63 10.71 -14.24
N TYR A 95 19.54 9.98 -14.50
CA TYR A 95 18.38 9.92 -13.61
C TYR A 95 18.74 9.36 -12.23
N VAL A 96 19.41 8.20 -12.18
CA VAL A 96 19.84 7.60 -10.91
C VAL A 96 20.75 8.54 -10.11
N GLN A 97 21.71 9.19 -10.78
CA GLN A 97 22.57 10.18 -10.13
C GLN A 97 21.78 11.38 -9.58
N TYR A 98 20.79 11.87 -10.33
CA TYR A 98 19.93 12.96 -9.91
C TYR A 98 19.10 12.58 -8.67
N VAL A 99 18.44 11.42 -8.69
CA VAL A 99 17.64 10.93 -7.55
C VAL A 99 18.51 10.66 -6.32
N ASN A 100 19.71 10.09 -6.49
CA ASN A 100 20.66 9.90 -5.39
C ASN A 100 21.08 11.24 -4.76
N LYS A 101 21.23 12.30 -5.57
CA LYS A 101 21.50 13.65 -5.05
C LYS A 101 20.31 14.19 -4.25
N LEU A 102 19.08 13.99 -4.73
CA LEU A 102 17.88 14.40 -3.99
C LEU A 102 17.80 13.72 -2.61
N TYR A 103 18.05 12.42 -2.54
CA TYR A 103 18.04 11.70 -1.26
C TYR A 103 19.10 12.22 -0.29
N LYS A 104 20.31 12.53 -0.76
CA LYS A 104 21.39 13.09 0.08
C LYS A 104 21.11 14.50 0.58
N GLN A 105 20.37 15.30 -0.19
CA GLN A 105 20.15 16.71 0.12
C GLN A 105 19.03 16.96 1.14
N ASN A 106 18.07 16.05 1.26
CA ASN A 106 16.83 16.33 1.98
C ASN A 106 16.64 15.52 3.27
N ASP A 107 17.58 14.65 3.65
CA ASP A 107 17.42 13.65 4.73
C ASP A 107 16.05 12.93 4.70
N ILE A 108 15.54 12.71 3.48
CA ILE A 108 14.23 12.12 3.22
C ILE A 108 14.36 10.61 3.25
N SER A 109 13.40 9.97 3.92
CA SER A 109 13.36 8.50 3.96
C SER A 109 12.92 7.93 2.61
N TRP A 110 11.76 8.33 2.09
CA TRP A 110 11.26 7.78 0.83
C TRP A 110 10.59 8.85 -0.04
N PHE A 111 10.81 8.78 -1.36
CA PHE A 111 9.99 9.50 -2.32
C PHE A 111 9.02 8.53 -2.98
N THR A 112 7.73 8.85 -2.88
CA THR A 112 6.67 8.10 -3.54
C THR A 112 6.66 8.37 -5.06
N PRO A 113 6.05 7.51 -5.88
CA PRO A 113 5.85 7.75 -7.31
C PRO A 113 5.13 9.07 -7.59
N VAL A 114 4.13 9.41 -6.78
CA VAL A 114 3.40 10.67 -6.87
C VAL A 114 4.36 11.85 -6.82
N GLU A 115 5.36 11.80 -5.94
CA GLU A 115 6.35 12.87 -5.77
C GLU A 115 7.39 12.89 -6.88
N LEU A 116 7.99 11.74 -7.21
CA LEU A 116 9.02 11.63 -8.25
C LEU A 116 8.50 12.02 -9.64
N PHE A 117 7.24 11.70 -9.93
CA PHE A 117 6.67 11.84 -11.26
C PHE A 117 5.60 12.93 -11.36
N LYS A 118 5.50 13.84 -10.38
CA LYS A 118 4.49 14.90 -10.42
C LYS A 118 4.64 15.84 -11.62
N PRO A 119 3.53 16.27 -12.24
CA PRO A 119 2.14 15.90 -11.92
C PRO A 119 1.65 14.64 -12.66
N TRP A 120 2.51 14.01 -13.45
CA TRP A 120 2.15 13.01 -14.45
C TRP A 120 1.55 11.73 -13.87
N TYR A 121 1.98 11.31 -12.69
CA TYR A 121 1.37 10.17 -11.98
C TYR A 121 -0.09 10.45 -11.60
N ALA A 122 -0.35 11.61 -10.99
CA ALA A 122 -1.70 12.05 -10.64
C ALA A 122 -2.60 12.25 -11.87
N HIS A 123 -2.04 12.74 -12.98
CA HIS A 123 -2.78 12.87 -14.24
C HIS A 123 -3.27 11.51 -14.77
N GLY A 124 -2.45 10.45 -14.67
CA GLY A 124 -2.89 9.11 -15.07
C GLY A 124 -4.08 8.63 -14.25
N ILE A 125 -4.07 8.89 -12.94
CA ILE A 125 -5.19 8.56 -12.05
C ILE A 125 -6.44 9.38 -12.39
N ALA A 126 -6.26 10.69 -12.60
CA ALA A 126 -7.35 11.60 -12.95
C ALA A 126 -8.03 11.19 -14.27
N GLU A 127 -7.24 10.81 -15.27
CA GLU A 127 -7.74 10.35 -16.56
C GLU A 127 -8.47 9.00 -16.44
N ALA A 128 -7.95 8.07 -15.65
CA ALA A 128 -8.64 6.82 -15.35
C ALA A 128 -10.03 7.06 -14.72
N ILE A 129 -10.12 8.00 -13.77
CA ILE A 129 -11.38 8.42 -13.15
C ILE A 129 -12.28 9.08 -14.20
N LEU A 130 -11.79 10.05 -14.96
CA LEU A 130 -12.59 10.82 -15.92
C LEU A 130 -13.19 9.93 -17.02
N ARG A 131 -12.44 8.93 -17.51
CA ARG A 131 -12.89 7.97 -18.53
C ARG A 131 -13.92 6.95 -18.01
N THR A 132 -13.96 6.69 -16.71
CA THR A 132 -14.74 5.56 -16.14
C THR A 132 -15.85 5.98 -15.19
N ALA A 133 -15.78 7.17 -14.60
CA ALA A 133 -16.76 7.66 -13.65
C ALA A 133 -18.10 7.98 -14.34
N ASN A 134 -19.19 7.76 -13.61
CA ASN A 134 -20.49 8.26 -14.03
C ASN A 134 -20.59 9.77 -13.73
N LEU A 135 -20.25 10.60 -14.71
CA LEU A 135 -20.27 12.07 -14.58
C LEU A 135 -21.67 12.69 -14.66
N SER A 136 -22.75 11.89 -14.63
CA SER A 136 -24.12 12.42 -14.45
C SER A 136 -24.41 12.83 -13.00
N VAL A 137 -23.64 12.29 -12.05
CA VAL A 137 -23.66 12.70 -10.63
C VAL A 137 -22.39 13.49 -10.27
N PRO A 138 -22.42 14.34 -9.23
CA PRO A 138 -21.23 15.04 -8.76
C PRO A 138 -20.08 14.07 -8.44
N LEU A 139 -18.87 14.39 -8.90
CA LEU A 139 -17.68 13.58 -8.66
C LEU A 139 -17.22 13.75 -7.21
N LYS A 140 -17.26 12.68 -6.42
CA LYS A 140 -16.73 12.66 -5.05
C LYS A 140 -15.52 11.75 -4.95
N ILE A 141 -14.43 12.25 -4.38
CA ILE A 141 -13.16 11.53 -4.21
C ILE A 141 -12.76 11.58 -2.73
N TYR A 142 -12.44 10.43 -2.18
CA TYR A 142 -11.73 10.26 -0.92
C TYR A 142 -10.31 9.79 -1.23
N GLU A 143 -9.31 10.44 -0.65
CA GLU A 143 -7.91 9.98 -0.72
C GLU A 143 -7.44 9.62 0.68
N ILE A 144 -7.11 8.35 0.90
CA ILE A 144 -6.60 7.87 2.19
C ILE A 144 -5.08 7.97 2.16
N GLY A 145 -4.48 8.63 3.15
CA GLY A 145 -3.02 8.77 3.26
C GLY A 145 -2.39 9.58 2.13
N GLY A 146 -2.96 10.76 1.81
CA GLY A 146 -2.52 11.60 0.67
C GLY A 146 -1.12 12.23 0.79
N GLY A 147 -0.34 11.91 1.83
CA GLY A 147 1.01 12.42 2.06
C GLY A 147 1.05 13.95 2.09
N ALA A 148 1.86 14.55 1.20
CA ALA A 148 1.98 16.01 1.07
C ALA A 148 0.83 16.67 0.27
N GLY A 149 -0.14 15.91 -0.25
CA GLY A 149 -1.28 16.44 -1.01
C GLY A 149 -0.97 16.68 -2.49
N THR A 150 0.20 16.23 -2.95
CA THR A 150 0.63 16.34 -4.35
C THR A 150 -0.31 15.61 -5.32
N CYS A 151 -0.83 14.43 -4.94
CA CYS A 151 -1.78 13.69 -5.76
C CYS A 151 -3.11 14.45 -5.87
N ALA A 152 -3.71 14.85 -4.74
CA ALA A 152 -4.92 15.67 -4.70
C ALA A 152 -4.81 16.91 -5.59
N LYS A 153 -3.74 17.70 -5.42
CA LYS A 153 -3.48 18.87 -6.25
C LYS A 153 -3.38 18.50 -7.73
N GLY A 154 -2.61 17.47 -8.08
CA GLY A 154 -2.43 17.03 -9.46
C GLY A 154 -3.74 16.54 -10.12
N ILE A 155 -4.58 15.82 -9.38
CA ILE A 155 -5.90 15.38 -9.87
C ILE A 155 -6.81 16.58 -10.06
N MET A 156 -6.86 17.51 -9.10
CA MET A 156 -7.73 18.70 -9.19
C MET A 156 -7.28 19.66 -10.31
N ASP A 157 -5.97 19.85 -10.48
CA ASP A 157 -5.39 20.60 -11.62
C ASP A 157 -5.82 19.96 -12.95
N TYR A 158 -5.73 18.62 -13.05
CA TYR A 158 -6.16 17.89 -14.25
C TYR A 158 -7.66 18.04 -14.51
N MET A 159 -8.50 17.88 -13.48
CA MET A 159 -9.96 18.01 -13.60
C MET A 159 -10.36 19.42 -14.00
N MET A 160 -9.70 20.45 -13.44
CA MET A 160 -9.95 21.85 -13.80
C MET A 160 -9.68 22.14 -15.28
N LEU A 161 -8.66 21.48 -15.86
CA LEU A 161 -8.23 21.72 -17.24
C LEU A 161 -8.95 20.84 -18.28
N ASN A 162 -9.34 19.62 -17.91
CA ASN A 162 -9.76 18.60 -18.87
C ASN A 162 -11.20 18.10 -18.68
N ALA A 163 -11.79 18.23 -17.48
CA ALA A 163 -13.16 17.79 -17.26
C ALA A 163 -14.16 18.85 -17.76
N PRO A 164 -15.40 18.47 -18.12
CA PRO A 164 -16.47 19.44 -18.34
C PRO A 164 -16.60 20.37 -17.13
N GLU A 165 -16.79 21.67 -17.35
CA GLU A 165 -16.78 22.69 -16.29
C GLU A 165 -17.71 22.34 -15.11
N ARG A 166 -18.90 21.80 -15.41
CA ARG A 166 -19.88 21.34 -14.42
C ARG A 166 -19.37 20.23 -13.49
N VAL A 167 -18.43 19.41 -13.94
CA VAL A 167 -17.84 18.30 -13.15
C VAL A 167 -16.87 18.89 -12.15
N TYR A 168 -15.88 19.66 -12.60
CA TYR A 168 -14.93 20.31 -11.70
C TYR A 168 -15.65 21.27 -10.73
N LYS A 169 -16.62 22.06 -11.20
CA LYS A 169 -17.33 23.02 -10.33
C LYS A 169 -18.04 22.35 -9.16
N ASN A 170 -18.57 21.15 -9.35
CA ASN A 170 -19.41 20.43 -8.38
C ASN A 170 -18.70 19.24 -7.72
N MET A 171 -17.40 19.03 -7.99
CA MET A 171 -16.68 17.92 -7.37
C MET A 171 -16.42 18.17 -5.88
N SER A 172 -16.18 17.10 -5.14
CA SER A 172 -15.67 17.16 -3.77
C SER A 172 -14.49 16.21 -3.61
N TYR A 173 -13.38 16.72 -3.10
CA TYR A 173 -12.17 15.97 -2.81
C TYR A 173 -11.89 16.03 -1.31
N ILE A 174 -11.87 14.87 -0.67
CA ILE A 174 -11.68 14.72 0.76
C ILE A 174 -10.44 13.88 1.02
N SER A 175 -9.38 14.47 1.56
CA SER A 175 -8.28 13.67 2.09
C SER A 175 -8.61 13.17 3.48
N VAL A 176 -8.34 11.89 3.77
CA VAL A 176 -8.42 11.29 5.11
C VAL A 176 -7.00 10.97 5.53
N GLU A 177 -6.51 11.67 6.55
CA GLU A 177 -5.11 11.65 6.96
C GLU A 177 -5.03 11.48 8.48
N ILE A 178 -4.20 10.55 8.97
CA ILE A 178 -4.05 10.32 10.41
C ILE A 178 -3.10 11.34 11.04
N SER A 179 -2.13 11.85 10.27
CA SER A 179 -1.13 12.80 10.73
C SER A 179 -1.63 14.25 10.60
N SER A 180 -1.72 14.95 11.72
CA SER A 180 -2.13 16.36 11.74
C SER A 180 -1.14 17.28 11.00
N SER A 181 0.15 16.94 11.01
CA SER A 181 1.19 17.71 10.29
C SER A 181 1.06 17.53 8.78
N LEU A 182 0.84 16.31 8.30
CA LEU A 182 0.56 16.05 6.88
C LEU A 182 -0.77 16.66 6.48
N ALA A 183 -1.82 16.54 7.30
CA ALA A 183 -3.12 17.15 7.02
C ALA A 183 -3.01 18.67 6.78
N LYS A 184 -2.25 19.38 7.61
CA LYS A 184 -1.94 20.80 7.40
C LYS A 184 -1.17 21.03 6.09
N LYS A 185 -0.17 20.18 5.82
CA LYS A 185 0.62 20.27 4.59
C LYS A 185 -0.22 20.11 3.32
N GLN A 186 -1.17 19.18 3.31
CA GLN A 186 -2.05 18.99 2.16
C GLN A 186 -2.92 20.23 1.90
N ILE A 187 -3.41 20.89 2.96
CA ILE A 187 -4.15 22.16 2.84
C ILE A 187 -3.27 23.24 2.21
N GLU A 188 -2.01 23.36 2.65
CA GLU A 188 -1.06 24.33 2.08
C GLU A 188 -0.80 24.04 0.59
N THR A 189 -0.51 22.78 0.24
CA THR A 189 -0.17 22.37 -1.13
C THR A 189 -1.36 22.50 -2.08
N VAL A 190 -2.54 22.02 -1.71
CA VAL A 190 -3.74 22.19 -2.55
C VAL A 190 -4.18 23.67 -2.61
N GLY A 191 -3.99 24.41 -1.51
CA GLY A 191 -4.32 25.83 -1.39
C GLY A 191 -3.46 26.79 -2.23
N GLU A 192 -2.34 26.31 -2.80
CA GLU A 192 -1.58 27.05 -3.83
C GLU A 192 -2.47 27.46 -5.02
N VAL A 193 -3.53 26.70 -5.30
CA VAL A 193 -4.53 27.01 -6.31
C VAL A 193 -5.84 27.36 -5.61
N ARG A 194 -6.12 28.66 -5.47
CA ARG A 194 -7.27 29.18 -4.70
C ARG A 194 -8.63 28.59 -5.10
N SER A 195 -8.82 28.25 -6.37
CA SER A 195 -10.07 27.65 -6.86
C SER A 195 -10.31 26.23 -6.33
N HIS A 196 -9.28 25.53 -5.85
CA HIS A 196 -9.43 24.19 -5.26
C HIS A 196 -10.06 24.22 -3.87
N MET A 197 -9.84 25.31 -3.11
CA MET A 197 -10.21 25.36 -1.68
C MET A 197 -11.70 25.22 -1.40
N SER A 198 -12.58 25.61 -2.32
CA SER A 198 -14.03 25.42 -2.14
C SER A 198 -14.50 23.98 -2.41
N ARG A 199 -13.60 23.10 -2.86
CA ARG A 199 -13.89 21.71 -3.29
C ARG A 199 -13.05 20.70 -2.53
N TYR A 200 -12.03 21.16 -1.80
CA TYR A 200 -11.06 20.35 -1.10
C TYR A 200 -11.21 20.53 0.41
N ARG A 201 -11.12 19.41 1.15
CA ARG A 201 -10.97 19.43 2.60
C ARG A 201 -10.16 18.24 3.08
N VAL A 202 -9.61 18.35 4.28
CA VAL A 202 -8.91 17.26 4.96
C VAL A 202 -9.66 16.88 6.22
N GLU A 203 -9.83 15.58 6.43
CA GLU A 203 -10.35 14.99 7.66
C GLU A 203 -9.20 14.30 8.39
N CYS A 204 -8.78 14.89 9.52
CA CYS A 204 -7.69 14.33 10.32
C CYS A 204 -8.21 13.20 11.22
N ARG A 205 -8.13 11.94 10.74
CA ARG A 205 -8.63 10.73 11.43
C ARG A 205 -7.97 9.46 10.89
N ASP A 206 -8.02 8.38 11.67
CA ASP A 206 -7.67 7.04 11.18
C ASP A 206 -8.81 6.49 10.30
N ALA A 207 -8.54 6.23 9.02
CA ALA A 207 -9.52 5.68 8.09
C ALA A 207 -10.01 4.28 8.49
N ALA A 208 -9.23 3.52 9.25
CA ALA A 208 -9.60 2.20 9.77
C ALA A 208 -10.37 2.28 11.11
N ASP A 209 -10.56 3.47 11.69
CA ASP A 209 -11.41 3.67 12.86
C ASP A 209 -12.82 4.08 12.45
N LYS A 210 -13.77 3.13 12.51
CA LYS A 210 -15.18 3.34 12.18
C LYS A 210 -15.80 4.51 12.96
N SER A 211 -15.39 4.74 14.21
CA SER A 211 -15.98 5.80 15.04
C SER A 211 -15.61 7.20 14.57
N GLY A 212 -14.49 7.33 13.83
CA GLY A 212 -14.10 8.57 13.17
C GLY A 212 -14.94 8.90 11.95
N TRP A 213 -15.71 7.94 11.42
CA TRP A 213 -16.65 8.16 10.32
C TRP A 213 -18.00 8.60 10.85
N GLY A 214 -18.64 9.55 10.15
CA GLY A 214 -20.00 9.97 10.46
C GLY A 214 -21.02 8.98 9.90
N GLU A 215 -22.22 9.50 9.61
CA GLU A 215 -23.25 8.73 8.92
C GLU A 215 -22.74 8.12 7.61
N VAL A 216 -23.27 6.95 7.28
CA VAL A 216 -22.96 6.24 6.03
C VAL A 216 -23.26 7.15 4.85
N ASP A 217 -22.31 7.31 3.93
CA ASP A 217 -22.53 8.05 2.70
C ASP A 217 -23.05 7.12 1.60
N PRO A 218 -24.33 7.24 1.20
CA PRO A 218 -24.91 6.36 0.20
C PRO A 218 -24.54 6.76 -1.24
N ASN A 219 -23.76 7.82 -1.46
CA ASN A 219 -23.45 8.34 -2.78
C ASN A 219 -22.27 7.60 -3.44
N PRO A 220 -22.27 7.47 -4.79
CA PRO A 220 -21.09 6.99 -5.50
C PRO A 220 -19.89 7.90 -5.24
N CYS A 221 -18.75 7.30 -4.91
CA CYS A 221 -17.50 8.02 -4.71
C CYS A 221 -16.33 7.18 -5.22
N TRP A 222 -15.19 7.83 -5.41
CA TRP A 222 -13.90 7.18 -5.58
C TRP A 222 -13.14 7.19 -4.27
N VAL A 223 -12.47 6.09 -3.96
CA VAL A 223 -11.48 5.99 -2.90
C VAL A 223 -10.14 5.73 -3.56
N ILE A 224 -9.13 6.52 -3.19
CA ILE A 224 -7.76 6.42 -3.69
C ILE A 224 -6.85 6.05 -2.52
N MET A 225 -6.01 5.03 -2.69
CA MET A 225 -5.00 4.59 -1.72
C MET A 225 -3.67 4.35 -2.45
N LEU A 226 -2.67 5.21 -2.27
CA LEU A 226 -1.38 5.09 -2.96
C LEU A 226 -0.28 4.94 -1.92
N GLU A 227 0.42 3.80 -1.91
CA GLU A 227 1.43 3.47 -0.88
C GLU A 227 0.85 3.62 0.53
N VAL A 228 -0.27 2.92 0.73
CA VAL A 228 -0.99 2.85 2.01
C VAL A 228 -1.02 1.42 2.51
N LEU A 229 -1.20 0.44 1.62
CA LEU A 229 -1.47 -0.95 1.99
C LEU A 229 -0.22 -1.62 2.54
N ASP A 230 0.94 -1.27 2.00
CA ASP A 230 2.25 -1.73 2.46
C ASP A 230 2.54 -1.34 3.91
N ASN A 231 2.14 -0.16 4.39
CA ASN A 231 2.33 0.24 5.77
C ASN A 231 1.19 -0.18 6.73
N LEU A 232 0.13 -0.83 6.24
CA LEU A 232 -0.92 -1.34 7.13
C LEU A 232 -0.38 -2.50 7.98
N PRO A 233 -0.64 -2.51 9.31
CA PRO A 233 -0.17 -3.57 10.18
C PRO A 233 -0.67 -4.95 9.75
N HIS A 234 0.24 -5.93 9.71
CA HIS A 234 -0.07 -7.34 9.47
C HIS A 234 0.11 -8.15 10.76
N ASP A 235 -0.68 -9.20 10.93
CA ASP A 235 -0.38 -10.23 11.92
C ASP A 235 0.52 -11.31 11.33
N LEU A 236 1.21 -12.03 12.21
CA LEU A 236 2.00 -13.20 11.85
C LEU A 236 1.27 -14.45 12.34
N ILE A 237 1.12 -15.43 11.45
CA ILE A 237 0.66 -16.77 11.80
C ILE A 237 1.78 -17.78 11.58
N TYR A 238 1.79 -18.81 12.42
CA TYR A 238 2.78 -19.88 12.43
C TYR A 238 2.10 -21.24 12.37
N SER A 239 2.71 -22.18 11.67
CA SER A 239 2.35 -23.59 11.79
C SER A 239 3.61 -24.44 11.89
N ALA A 240 3.62 -25.41 12.81
CA ALA A 240 4.78 -26.26 13.07
C ALA A 240 5.16 -27.12 11.86
N ASN A 241 4.19 -27.47 11.03
CA ASN A 241 4.36 -28.22 9.79
C ASN A 241 3.12 -28.07 8.91
N GLN A 242 3.11 -28.70 7.75
CA GLN A 242 2.07 -28.54 6.73
C GLN A 242 0.71 -29.15 7.12
N VAL A 243 0.65 -29.97 8.17
CA VAL A 243 -0.59 -30.61 8.65
C VAL A 243 -1.06 -30.06 10.00
N SER A 244 -0.22 -29.29 10.70
CA SER A 244 -0.59 -28.62 11.94
C SER A 244 -1.49 -27.40 11.68
N PRO A 245 -2.43 -27.11 12.60
CA PRO A 245 -3.26 -25.90 12.49
C PRO A 245 -2.37 -24.65 12.57
N TRP A 246 -2.88 -23.56 11.97
CA TRP A 246 -2.28 -22.25 12.17
C TRP A 246 -2.46 -21.79 13.62
N LEU A 247 -1.42 -21.17 14.15
CA LEU A 247 -1.36 -20.48 15.43
C LEU A 247 -1.14 -18.99 15.16
N GLU A 248 -1.79 -18.13 15.94
CA GLU A 248 -1.49 -16.70 15.97
C GLU A 248 -0.21 -16.45 16.78
N VAL A 249 0.61 -15.52 16.30
CA VAL A 249 1.85 -15.12 16.98
C VAL A 249 1.60 -13.88 17.81
N TRP A 250 2.01 -13.94 19.07
CA TRP A 250 1.97 -12.86 20.05
C TRP A 250 3.39 -12.50 20.47
N LEU A 251 3.55 -11.29 20.99
CA LEU A 251 4.79 -10.81 21.57
C LEU A 251 4.64 -10.72 23.08
N GLU A 252 5.58 -11.31 23.81
CA GLU A 252 5.63 -11.30 25.26
C GLU A 252 7.03 -10.87 25.72
N LYS A 253 7.08 -10.10 26.80
CA LYS A 253 8.34 -9.70 27.42
C LYS A 253 8.80 -10.82 28.36
N SER A 254 10.03 -11.28 28.19
CA SER A 254 10.59 -12.31 29.07
C SER A 254 10.88 -11.74 30.46
N ASN A 255 10.44 -12.45 31.51
CA ASN A 255 10.57 -12.04 32.92
C ASN A 255 11.99 -11.55 33.25
N ASN A 256 12.08 -10.36 33.84
CA ASN A 256 13.33 -9.66 34.21
C ASN A 256 14.28 -9.26 33.06
N SER A 257 13.83 -9.29 31.79
CA SER A 257 14.62 -8.82 30.65
C SER A 257 13.88 -7.78 29.80
N LEU A 258 14.61 -6.99 29.03
CA LEU A 258 14.05 -6.15 27.95
C LEU A 258 13.82 -6.95 26.65
N HIS A 259 14.01 -8.28 26.69
CA HIS A 259 13.88 -9.13 25.52
C HIS A 259 12.41 -9.46 25.26
N ILE A 260 11.96 -9.14 24.05
CA ILE A 260 10.64 -9.54 23.52
C ILE A 260 10.80 -10.86 22.78
N SER A 261 9.95 -11.84 23.07
CA SER A 261 9.90 -13.14 22.37
C SER A 261 8.54 -13.37 21.73
N GLU A 262 8.54 -14.12 20.63
CA GLU A 262 7.32 -14.63 20.02
C GLU A 262 6.76 -15.80 20.84
N VAL A 263 5.46 -15.77 21.13
CA VAL A 263 4.70 -16.87 21.72
C VAL A 263 3.55 -17.25 20.80
N TYR A 264 3.20 -18.53 20.77
CA TYR A 264 2.26 -19.10 19.80
C TYR A 264 0.98 -19.54 20.51
N LYS A 265 -0.17 -19.05 20.04
CA LYS A 265 -1.48 -19.37 20.62
C LYS A 265 -2.44 -19.90 19.54
N PRO A 266 -3.43 -20.74 19.90
CA PRO A 266 -4.50 -21.09 18.96
C PRO A 266 -5.17 -19.82 18.43
N ILE A 267 -5.59 -19.82 17.16
CA ILE A 267 -6.30 -18.69 16.57
C ILE A 267 -7.60 -18.44 17.36
N GLN A 268 -7.69 -17.26 17.94
CA GLN A 268 -8.89 -16.76 18.63
C GLN A 268 -9.25 -15.37 18.13
N ASP A 269 -8.28 -14.61 17.62
CA ASP A 269 -8.54 -13.30 17.08
C ASP A 269 -9.44 -13.38 15.83
N PRO A 270 -10.59 -12.67 15.82
CA PRO A 270 -11.56 -12.80 14.74
C PRO A 270 -11.05 -12.23 13.41
N LEU A 271 -10.12 -11.27 13.43
CA LEU A 271 -9.57 -10.66 12.22
C LEU A 271 -8.54 -11.59 11.57
N ILE A 272 -7.67 -12.22 12.38
CA ILE A 272 -6.76 -13.28 11.93
C ILE A 272 -7.56 -14.46 11.36
N ALA A 273 -8.58 -14.92 12.09
CA ALA A 273 -9.42 -16.05 11.66
C ALA A 273 -10.03 -15.81 10.27
N ARG A 274 -10.61 -14.62 10.02
CA ARG A 274 -11.17 -14.25 8.72
C ARG A 274 -10.11 -14.20 7.61
N CYS A 275 -8.94 -13.64 7.89
CA CYS A 275 -7.84 -13.62 6.91
C CYS A 275 -7.38 -15.04 6.54
N VAL A 276 -7.24 -15.93 7.53
CA VAL A 276 -6.87 -17.33 7.31
C VAL A 276 -7.92 -18.06 6.49
N GLU A 277 -9.21 -17.87 6.79
CA GLU A 277 -10.30 -18.49 6.07
C GLU A 277 -10.29 -18.09 4.57
N ILE A 278 -10.09 -16.81 4.27
CA ILE A 278 -9.98 -16.31 2.90
C ILE A 278 -8.77 -16.91 2.17
N ILE A 279 -7.62 -17.01 2.84
CA ILE A 279 -6.41 -17.62 2.27
C ILE A 279 -6.64 -19.10 1.96
N ASP A 280 -7.27 -19.84 2.87
CA ASP A 280 -7.52 -21.27 2.72
C ASP A 280 -8.53 -21.56 1.60
N MET A 281 -9.58 -20.75 1.46
CA MET A 281 -10.52 -20.85 0.33
C MET A 281 -9.81 -20.68 -1.02
N ASP A 282 -8.91 -19.71 -1.14
CA ASP A 282 -8.18 -19.47 -2.38
C ASP A 282 -7.25 -20.64 -2.73
N ASN A 283 -6.60 -21.24 -1.72
CA ASN A 283 -5.80 -22.44 -1.88
C ASN A 283 -6.62 -23.64 -2.36
N GLN A 284 -7.85 -23.81 -1.85
CA GLN A 284 -8.76 -24.87 -2.30
C GLN A 284 -9.19 -24.66 -3.76
N HIS A 285 -9.55 -23.43 -4.14
CA HIS A 285 -9.90 -23.09 -5.53
C HIS A 285 -8.72 -23.33 -6.50
N LYS A 286 -7.49 -22.98 -6.11
CA LYS A 286 -6.27 -23.25 -6.89
C LYS A 286 -5.98 -24.75 -7.03
N SER A 287 -6.31 -25.55 -6.01
CA SER A 287 -6.14 -27.01 -6.01
C SER A 287 -7.14 -27.71 -6.94
N MET A 288 -8.41 -27.25 -6.96
CA MET A 288 -9.44 -27.79 -7.86
C MET A 288 -9.13 -27.55 -9.35
N GLY A 289 -8.41 -26.47 -9.69
CA GLY A 289 -8.00 -26.17 -11.07
C GLY A 289 -6.72 -26.88 -11.55
N LYS A 290 -6.00 -27.60 -10.68
CA LYS A 290 -4.74 -28.31 -11.01
C LYS A 290 -4.82 -29.79 -10.63
N GLY A 291 -5.63 -30.55 -11.37
CA GLY A 291 -5.57 -32.01 -11.35
C GLY A 291 -4.14 -32.51 -11.63
N LEU A 292 -3.70 -33.51 -10.86
CA LEU A 292 -2.40 -34.20 -10.88
C LEU A 292 -1.20 -33.59 -10.12
N THR A 293 -1.03 -32.26 -9.95
CA THR A 293 0.18 -31.74 -9.25
C THR A 293 0.07 -31.60 -7.72
N SER A 294 -1.14 -31.64 -7.15
CA SER A 294 -1.33 -31.47 -5.70
C SER A 294 -1.00 -32.72 -4.88
N VAL A 295 -1.20 -33.91 -5.44
CA VAL A 295 -0.99 -35.20 -4.75
C VAL A 295 0.49 -35.41 -4.40
N ALA A 296 1.40 -35.17 -5.35
CA ALA A 296 2.84 -35.31 -5.13
C ALA A 296 3.37 -34.32 -4.08
N ARG A 297 2.82 -33.09 -4.03
CA ARG A 297 3.17 -32.05 -3.05
C ARG A 297 2.70 -32.41 -1.65
N ASN A 298 1.51 -33.00 -1.53
CA ASN A 298 0.94 -33.47 -0.26
C ASN A 298 1.68 -34.67 0.34
N ILE A 299 2.26 -35.54 -0.49
CA ILE A 299 3.07 -36.67 -0.01
C ILE A 299 4.43 -36.15 0.48
N TRP A 300 5.09 -35.28 -0.30
CA TRP A 300 6.37 -34.68 0.08
C TRP A 300 6.29 -33.81 1.34
N SER A 301 5.20 -33.06 1.52
CA SER A 301 5.00 -32.24 2.73
C SER A 301 4.80 -33.06 4.00
N LYS A 302 4.28 -34.29 3.88
CA LYS A 302 4.16 -35.24 5.00
C LYS A 302 5.48 -35.93 5.35
N VAL A 303 6.37 -36.10 4.37
CA VAL A 303 7.68 -36.76 4.56
C VAL A 303 8.75 -35.79 5.07
N PHE A 304 8.67 -34.50 4.73
CA PHE A 304 9.58 -33.45 5.21
C PHE A 304 8.82 -32.30 5.87
N PRO A 305 8.39 -32.47 7.14
CA PRO A 305 7.69 -31.42 7.87
C PRO A 305 8.60 -30.20 8.00
N LYS A 306 8.10 -29.03 7.61
CA LYS A 306 8.82 -27.76 7.76
C LYS A 306 7.91 -26.71 8.40
N PRO A 307 8.42 -25.94 9.37
CA PRO A 307 7.65 -24.85 9.94
C PRO A 307 7.31 -23.82 8.88
N ARG A 308 6.10 -23.26 8.98
CA ARG A 308 5.57 -22.25 8.07
C ARG A 308 5.27 -20.98 8.82
N ARG A 309 5.54 -19.86 8.18
CA ARG A 309 5.22 -18.51 8.63
C ARG A 309 4.51 -17.78 7.50
N SER A 310 3.46 -17.05 7.83
CA SER A 310 2.68 -16.29 6.85
C SER A 310 2.26 -14.98 7.48
N TRP A 311 2.51 -13.88 6.78
CA TRP A 311 2.05 -12.55 7.21
C TRP A 311 0.67 -12.30 6.61
N VAL A 312 -0.29 -11.95 7.46
CA VAL A 312 -1.70 -11.79 7.09
C VAL A 312 -2.12 -10.32 7.18
N PRO A 313 -2.75 -9.77 6.13
CA PRO A 313 -3.01 -8.32 6.00
C PRO A 313 -4.24 -7.89 6.81
N THR A 314 -4.18 -8.06 8.14
CA THR A 314 -5.31 -7.76 9.04
C THR A 314 -5.65 -6.28 9.06
N GLY A 315 -4.66 -5.37 8.98
CA GLY A 315 -4.89 -3.94 8.81
C GLY A 315 -5.67 -3.59 7.54
N CYS A 316 -5.34 -4.21 6.41
CA CYS A 316 -6.06 -4.06 5.14
C CYS A 316 -7.51 -4.56 5.25
N MET A 317 -7.72 -5.74 5.86
CA MET A 317 -9.05 -6.28 6.13
C MET A 317 -9.90 -5.29 6.93
N LYS A 318 -9.36 -4.79 8.06
CA LYS A 318 -10.05 -3.82 8.91
C LYS A 318 -10.41 -2.54 8.15
N LEU A 319 -9.46 -1.97 7.40
CA LEU A 319 -9.68 -0.76 6.62
C LEU A 319 -10.80 -0.96 5.58
N LEU A 320 -10.75 -2.05 4.81
CA LEU A 320 -11.75 -2.32 3.77
C LEU A 320 -13.14 -2.62 4.36
N GLU A 321 -13.23 -3.31 5.51
CA GLU A 321 -14.49 -3.49 6.23
C GLU A 321 -15.10 -2.14 6.65
N VAL A 322 -14.29 -1.20 7.15
CA VAL A 322 -14.76 0.14 7.50
C VAL A 322 -15.20 0.91 6.26
N LEU A 323 -14.37 0.96 5.22
CA LEU A 323 -14.67 1.71 3.99
C LEU A 323 -15.92 1.19 3.28
N HIS A 324 -16.13 -0.13 3.18
CA HIS A 324 -17.38 -0.66 2.60
C HIS A 324 -18.59 -0.41 3.49
N GLY A 325 -18.40 -0.37 4.81
CA GLY A 325 -19.45 -0.02 5.77
C GLY A 325 -19.88 1.45 5.71
N THR A 326 -18.95 2.37 5.43
CA THR A 326 -19.20 3.83 5.46
C THR A 326 -19.41 4.42 4.07
N LEU A 327 -18.80 3.83 3.03
CA LEU A 327 -18.86 4.24 1.62
C LEU A 327 -19.32 3.07 0.72
N PRO A 328 -20.55 2.53 0.89
CA PRO A 328 -21.01 1.28 0.25
C PRO A 328 -21.17 1.33 -1.29
N LYS A 329 -20.93 2.48 -1.93
CA LYS A 329 -20.91 2.65 -3.39
C LYS A 329 -19.53 3.10 -3.89
N MET A 330 -18.47 2.92 -3.11
CA MET A 330 -17.13 3.30 -3.54
C MET A 330 -16.64 2.49 -4.74
N SER A 331 -16.01 3.18 -5.68
CA SER A 331 -15.01 2.67 -6.59
C SER A 331 -13.64 2.87 -5.96
N LEU A 332 -12.75 1.88 -6.04
CA LEU A 332 -11.43 1.89 -5.41
C LEU A 332 -10.34 1.92 -6.48
N ILE A 333 -9.37 2.82 -6.31
CA ILE A 333 -8.06 2.78 -6.95
C ILE A 333 -7.03 2.62 -5.83
N ALA A 334 -6.34 1.49 -5.80
CA ALA A 334 -5.19 1.29 -4.92
C ALA A 334 -3.92 1.07 -5.74
N SER A 335 -2.77 1.57 -5.30
CA SER A 335 -1.47 1.25 -5.89
C SER A 335 -0.44 0.98 -4.82
N ASP A 336 0.32 -0.09 -4.99
CA ASP A 336 1.31 -0.51 -4.01
C ASP A 336 2.35 -1.50 -4.58
N PHE A 337 3.38 -1.82 -3.80
CA PHE A 337 4.37 -2.85 -4.11
C PHE A 337 3.72 -4.24 -4.19
N SER A 338 3.89 -4.93 -5.30
CA SER A 338 3.49 -6.33 -5.49
C SER A 338 4.55 -7.34 -5.05
N TYR A 339 5.80 -6.91 -4.91
CA TYR A 339 6.88 -7.68 -4.31
C TYR A 339 7.99 -6.75 -3.78
N LEU A 340 8.74 -7.23 -2.79
CA LEU A 340 9.91 -6.56 -2.24
C LEU A 340 11.16 -7.42 -2.52
N PRO A 341 12.25 -6.84 -3.05
CA PRO A 341 13.51 -7.58 -3.23
C PRO A 341 14.20 -7.81 -1.89
N ASP A 342 15.02 -8.86 -1.82
CA ASP A 342 16.01 -9.09 -0.74
C ASP A 342 15.44 -9.11 0.70
N VAL A 343 14.17 -9.51 0.87
CA VAL A 343 13.52 -9.63 2.18
C VAL A 343 14.23 -10.68 3.05
N LYS A 344 14.76 -10.25 4.21
CA LYS A 344 15.46 -11.10 5.18
C LYS A 344 14.54 -11.72 6.22
N ILE A 345 13.37 -11.13 6.44
CA ILE A 345 12.39 -11.60 7.42
C ILE A 345 11.71 -12.86 6.88
N LEU A 346 11.52 -13.85 7.76
CA LEU A 346 10.95 -15.14 7.37
C LEU A 346 9.43 -15.07 7.22
N GLY A 347 8.92 -15.79 6.22
CA GLY A 347 7.50 -16.03 6.02
C GLY A 347 6.99 -15.58 4.66
N GLU A 348 5.87 -16.16 4.23
CA GLU A 348 5.14 -15.70 3.05
C GLU A 348 4.65 -14.26 3.28
N ARG A 349 4.83 -13.37 2.29
CA ARG A 349 4.49 -11.94 2.35
C ARG A 349 5.18 -11.17 3.49
N ALA A 350 6.39 -11.59 3.85
CA ALA A 350 7.17 -10.91 4.89
C ALA A 350 7.48 -9.45 4.56
N PRO A 351 7.56 -8.57 5.59
CA PRO A 351 7.86 -7.17 5.41
C PRO A 351 9.35 -6.96 5.13
N LEU A 352 9.67 -5.84 4.50
CA LEU A 352 10.98 -5.22 4.65
C LEU A 352 10.93 -4.31 5.88
N VAL A 353 12.00 -4.33 6.67
CA VAL A 353 12.17 -3.44 7.82
C VAL A 353 13.46 -2.68 7.58
N SER A 354 13.36 -1.37 7.37
CA SER A 354 14.48 -0.59 6.85
C SER A 354 14.60 0.77 7.52
N THR A 355 15.80 1.09 7.98
CA THR A 355 16.16 2.44 8.41
C THR A 355 16.88 3.14 7.28
N LYS A 356 16.53 4.40 7.03
CA LYS A 356 17.30 5.27 6.14
C LYS A 356 17.98 6.38 6.91
N LYS A 357 19.27 6.57 6.64
CA LYS A 357 20.10 7.63 7.22
C LYS A 357 21.14 8.07 6.20
N ASP A 358 21.33 9.38 6.04
CA ASP A 358 22.33 9.97 5.13
C ASP A 358 22.21 9.45 3.68
N GLY A 359 20.97 9.20 3.23
CA GLY A 359 20.66 8.65 1.91
C GLY A 359 21.01 7.16 1.72
N GLN A 360 21.44 6.45 2.77
CA GLN A 360 21.69 5.01 2.75
C GLN A 360 20.61 4.25 3.52
N SER A 361 20.17 3.13 2.96
CA SER A 361 19.21 2.22 3.59
C SER A 361 19.93 1.04 4.25
N SER A 362 19.47 0.65 5.44
CA SER A 362 19.95 -0.51 6.17
C SER A 362 18.76 -1.40 6.56
N ASP A 363 18.72 -2.61 6.01
CA ASP A 363 17.63 -3.55 6.27
C ASP A 363 17.92 -4.46 7.46
N HIS A 364 16.96 -4.50 8.38
CA HIS A 364 16.98 -5.27 9.60
C HIS A 364 16.62 -6.75 9.35
N LYS A 365 16.98 -7.61 10.31
CA LYS A 365 16.70 -9.05 10.22
C LYS A 365 15.44 -9.44 10.98
N SER A 366 14.95 -8.57 11.86
CA SER A 366 13.73 -8.76 12.64
C SER A 366 12.85 -7.50 12.59
N TYR A 367 11.54 -7.68 12.60
CA TYR A 367 10.58 -6.59 12.79
C TYR A 367 10.61 -6.03 14.23
N LEU A 368 11.14 -6.79 15.18
CA LEU A 368 11.37 -6.33 16.55
C LEU A 368 12.52 -5.31 16.65
N ASP A 369 13.34 -5.20 15.61
CA ASP A 369 14.41 -4.20 15.53
C ASP A 369 13.86 -2.81 15.17
N ALA A 370 12.63 -2.72 14.64
CA ALA A 370 11.96 -1.45 14.36
C ALA A 370 11.46 -0.82 15.67
N LYS A 371 12.21 0.17 16.17
CA LYS A 371 11.92 0.84 17.45
C LYS A 371 11.41 2.26 17.25
N GLY A 372 10.60 2.46 16.20
CA GLY A 372 10.13 3.79 15.77
C GLY A 372 11.10 4.53 14.85
N ASP A 373 12.29 3.97 14.60
CA ASP A 373 13.34 4.55 13.75
C ASP A 373 13.51 3.83 12.40
N ALA A 374 12.76 2.75 12.19
CA ALA A 374 12.72 1.98 10.95
C ALA A 374 11.28 1.92 10.42
N ASP A 375 11.18 1.99 9.10
CA ASP A 375 9.93 1.72 8.40
C ASP A 375 9.68 0.21 8.36
N ILE A 376 8.42 -0.19 8.37
CA ILE A 376 7.95 -1.57 8.21
C ILE A 376 6.91 -1.54 7.11
N PHE A 377 7.21 -2.20 5.99
CA PHE A 377 6.31 -2.23 4.85
C PHE A 377 6.27 -3.59 4.17
N PHE A 378 5.09 -3.94 3.68
CA PHE A 378 4.74 -5.27 3.20
C PHE A 378 4.51 -5.27 1.69
N PRO A 379 4.89 -6.35 0.97
CA PRO A 379 4.39 -6.53 -0.39
C PRO A 379 2.89 -6.81 -0.34
N THR A 380 2.11 -6.08 -1.13
CA THR A 380 0.69 -6.32 -1.34
C THR A 380 0.50 -7.55 -2.24
N ASP A 381 -0.13 -8.59 -1.71
CA ASP A 381 -0.67 -9.68 -2.51
C ASP A 381 -2.00 -9.23 -3.14
N PHE A 382 -1.93 -8.75 -4.37
CA PHE A 382 -3.08 -8.20 -5.10
C PHE A 382 -4.21 -9.22 -5.32
N TRP A 383 -3.92 -10.52 -5.33
CA TRP A 383 -4.96 -11.54 -5.39
C TRP A 383 -5.69 -11.65 -4.05
N LEU A 384 -4.96 -11.64 -2.94
CA LEU A 384 -5.54 -11.62 -1.61
C LEU A 384 -6.32 -10.32 -1.36
N LEU A 385 -5.80 -9.17 -1.81
CA LEU A 385 -6.49 -7.89 -1.76
C LEU A 385 -7.87 -7.96 -2.44
N GLU A 386 -7.95 -8.55 -3.64
CA GLU A 386 -9.21 -8.75 -4.34
C GLU A 386 -10.20 -9.61 -3.54
N ARG A 387 -9.72 -10.68 -2.89
CA ARG A 387 -10.58 -11.53 -2.05
C ARG A 387 -11.09 -10.78 -0.83
N ILE A 388 -10.24 -10.00 -0.18
CA ILE A 388 -10.61 -9.16 0.97
C ILE A 388 -11.61 -8.11 0.55
N ASP A 389 -11.39 -7.39 -0.56
CA ASP A 389 -12.33 -6.40 -1.08
C ASP A 389 -13.71 -7.01 -1.41
N HIS A 390 -13.75 -8.20 -2.02
CA HIS A 390 -14.99 -8.94 -2.25
C HIS A 390 -15.66 -9.41 -0.95
N TYR A 391 -14.88 -9.83 0.04
CA TYR A 391 -15.41 -10.20 1.35
C TYR A 391 -16.01 -8.99 2.08
N SER A 392 -15.25 -7.91 2.21
CA SER A 392 -15.66 -6.69 2.90
C SER A 392 -16.84 -5.98 2.24
N SER A 393 -17.01 -6.12 0.92
CA SER A 393 -18.21 -5.62 0.19
C SER A 393 -19.46 -6.48 0.37
N GLY A 394 -19.35 -7.59 1.12
CA GLY A 394 -20.43 -8.56 1.34
C GLY A 394 -20.71 -9.49 0.16
N TRP A 395 -19.84 -9.50 -0.87
CA TRP A 395 -20.00 -10.38 -2.04
C TRP A 395 -19.55 -11.82 -1.75
N LEU A 396 -18.42 -12.00 -1.08
CA LEU A 396 -17.95 -13.31 -0.66
C LEU A 396 -18.55 -13.65 0.71
N ASN A 397 -19.51 -14.57 0.77
CA ASN A 397 -20.04 -15.10 2.03
C ASN A 397 -19.22 -16.33 2.45
N LEU A 398 -18.56 -16.27 3.61
CA LEU A 398 -17.71 -17.34 4.16
C LEU A 398 -18.54 -18.50 4.72
N GLN A 399 -19.68 -18.19 5.34
CA GLN A 399 -20.67 -19.18 5.74
C GLN A 399 -21.72 -19.23 4.64
N GLY A 400 -22.09 -20.42 4.16
CA GLY A 400 -23.08 -20.66 3.08
C GLY A 400 -24.51 -20.18 3.37
N ASP A 401 -24.65 -19.14 4.17
CA ASP A 401 -25.88 -18.42 4.44
C ASP A 401 -26.31 -17.67 3.18
N THR A 402 -27.14 -18.37 2.41
CA THR A 402 -27.82 -17.85 1.22
C THR A 402 -28.87 -16.78 1.55
N SER A 403 -29.07 -16.43 2.83
CA SER A 403 -30.03 -15.41 3.26
C SER A 403 -29.53 -13.97 3.04
N ARG A 404 -28.21 -13.73 3.01
CA ARG A 404 -27.61 -12.43 2.63
C ARG A 404 -27.40 -12.33 1.12
N LYS A 405 -28.49 -12.31 0.34
CA LYS A 405 -28.46 -12.00 -1.11
C LYS A 405 -28.20 -10.52 -1.43
N GLN A 406 -27.41 -9.80 -0.64
CA GLN A 406 -27.17 -8.35 -0.81
C GLN A 406 -25.71 -7.99 -1.17
N GLY A 407 -24.83 -8.97 -1.33
CA GLY A 407 -23.46 -8.73 -1.77
C GLY A 407 -23.40 -8.11 -3.16
N LYS A 408 -22.72 -6.98 -3.30
CA LYS A 408 -22.56 -6.32 -4.60
C LYS A 408 -21.34 -6.91 -5.30
N LYS A 409 -21.56 -7.71 -6.34
CA LYS A 409 -20.47 -8.16 -7.22
C LYS A 409 -19.66 -6.95 -7.69
N ARG A 410 -18.34 -7.05 -7.62
CA ARG A 410 -17.41 -5.99 -8.06
C ARG A 410 -16.69 -6.44 -9.31
N ARG A 411 -16.30 -5.49 -10.14
CA ARG A 411 -15.38 -5.72 -11.27
C ARG A 411 -14.02 -5.20 -10.86
N THR A 412 -13.04 -6.06 -10.99
CA THR A 412 -11.68 -5.84 -10.53
C THR A 412 -10.73 -5.91 -11.73
N ILE A 413 -9.70 -5.07 -11.73
CA ILE A 413 -8.61 -5.09 -12.69
C ILE A 413 -7.31 -4.86 -11.93
N ILE A 414 -6.30 -5.69 -12.19
CA ILE A 414 -4.94 -5.52 -11.67
C ILE A 414 -4.02 -5.24 -12.86
N LEU A 415 -3.33 -4.10 -12.84
CA LEU A 415 -2.40 -3.68 -13.89
C LEU A 415 -1.01 -3.42 -13.30
N GLY A 416 0.04 -3.70 -14.06
CA GLY A 416 1.36 -3.13 -13.75
C GLY A 416 1.30 -1.60 -13.80
N THR A 417 2.14 -0.92 -13.02
CA THR A 417 2.25 0.55 -13.09
C THR A 417 2.56 1.03 -14.50
N ASP A 418 3.40 0.30 -15.24
CA ASP A 418 3.69 0.57 -16.64
C ASP A 418 2.43 0.51 -17.51
N GLN A 419 1.66 -0.57 -17.42
CA GLN A 419 0.43 -0.76 -18.19
C GLN A 419 -0.62 0.31 -17.86
N PHE A 420 -0.78 0.63 -16.58
CA PHE A 420 -1.71 1.68 -16.14
C PHE A 420 -1.30 3.05 -16.69
N MET A 421 0.00 3.39 -16.60
CA MET A 421 0.50 4.69 -17.05
C MET A 421 0.60 4.79 -18.57
N GLU A 422 0.73 3.69 -19.31
CA GLU A 422 0.59 3.66 -20.76
C GLU A 422 -0.86 3.91 -21.20
N GLU A 423 -1.84 3.33 -20.50
CA GLU A 423 -3.26 3.46 -20.85
C GLU A 423 -3.87 4.81 -20.46
N PHE A 424 -3.51 5.35 -19.30
CA PHE A 424 -4.14 6.55 -18.73
C PHE A 424 -3.18 7.73 -18.55
N GLY A 425 -1.87 7.48 -18.50
CA GLY A 425 -0.87 8.51 -18.24
C GLY A 425 -0.35 9.21 -19.50
N LEU A 426 0.75 9.96 -19.33
CA LEU A 426 1.50 10.59 -20.41
C LEU A 426 2.98 10.18 -20.35
N PRO A 427 3.34 8.93 -20.72
CA PRO A 427 4.72 8.44 -20.58
C PRO A 427 5.76 9.29 -21.30
N SER A 428 5.38 10.00 -22.37
CA SER A 428 6.28 10.93 -23.06
C SER A 428 6.83 12.04 -22.14
N LYS A 429 6.12 12.37 -21.06
CA LYS A 429 6.51 13.42 -20.10
C LYS A 429 7.49 12.96 -19.02
N THR A 430 7.64 11.65 -18.86
CA THR A 430 8.59 11.03 -17.92
C THR A 430 9.77 10.38 -18.64
N ARG A 431 9.91 10.57 -19.95
CA ARG A 431 10.97 9.99 -20.78
C ARG A 431 12.23 10.87 -20.80
N THR A 432 13.41 10.24 -20.68
CA THR A 432 14.74 10.86 -20.86
C THR A 432 15.10 10.99 -22.34
N LYS A 433 16.20 11.68 -22.64
CA LYS A 433 16.61 11.96 -24.04
C LYS A 433 16.91 10.68 -24.83
N ASP A 434 17.56 9.70 -24.22
CA ASP A 434 17.88 8.41 -24.82
C ASP A 434 16.68 7.45 -24.95
N GLY A 435 15.49 7.86 -24.47
CA GLY A 435 14.26 7.09 -24.56
C GLY A 435 13.91 6.27 -23.32
N TYR A 436 14.79 6.16 -22.33
CA TYR A 436 14.50 5.51 -21.05
C TYR A 436 13.37 6.24 -20.30
N ASN A 437 12.52 5.49 -19.62
CA ASN A 437 11.38 6.03 -18.89
C ASN A 437 11.35 5.46 -17.47
N PRO A 438 11.91 6.15 -16.46
CA PRO A 438 11.99 5.62 -15.10
C PRO A 438 10.63 5.19 -14.53
N LEU A 439 9.52 5.88 -14.87
CA LEU A 439 8.18 5.51 -14.42
C LEU A 439 7.74 4.15 -14.97
N LEU A 440 8.03 3.86 -16.24
CA LEU A 440 7.64 2.59 -16.86
C LEU A 440 8.68 1.49 -16.58
N ASP A 441 9.97 1.84 -16.53
CA ASP A 441 11.07 0.90 -16.58
C ASP A 441 11.53 0.43 -15.20
N ASP A 442 11.46 1.27 -14.17
CA ASP A 442 11.96 0.92 -12.83
C ASP A 442 10.85 0.50 -11.85
N PHE A 443 9.63 1.01 -11.99
CA PHE A 443 8.49 0.71 -11.09
C PHE A 443 7.77 -0.59 -11.48
N LYS A 444 8.52 -1.61 -11.88
CA LYS A 444 7.98 -2.93 -12.26
C LYS A 444 7.46 -3.73 -11.07
N ASN A 445 7.88 -3.36 -9.86
CA ASN A 445 7.44 -4.01 -8.63
C ASN A 445 6.14 -3.41 -8.08
N THR A 446 5.55 -2.38 -8.67
CA THR A 446 4.27 -1.80 -8.23
C THR A 446 3.13 -2.13 -9.20
N LYS A 447 1.90 -2.16 -8.68
CA LYS A 447 0.69 -2.42 -9.45
C LYS A 447 -0.45 -1.53 -9.01
N PHE A 448 -1.38 -1.29 -9.93
CA PHE A 448 -2.68 -0.69 -9.66
C PHE A 448 -3.76 -1.77 -9.53
N TYR A 449 -4.60 -1.62 -8.51
CA TYR A 449 -5.85 -2.34 -8.29
C TYR A 449 -7.01 -1.38 -8.50
N LEU A 450 -7.85 -1.68 -9.48
CA LEU A 450 -9.09 -0.98 -9.76
C LEU A 450 -10.25 -1.89 -9.37
N SER A 451 -11.19 -1.40 -8.57
CA SER A 451 -12.37 -2.15 -8.16
C SER A 451 -13.60 -1.28 -8.20
N VAL A 452 -14.59 -1.63 -9.01
CA VAL A 452 -15.81 -0.83 -9.20
C VAL A 452 -17.06 -1.67 -8.93
N PRO A 453 -18.13 -1.09 -8.36
CA PRO A 453 -19.40 -1.80 -8.21
C PRO A 453 -19.98 -2.20 -9.57
N THR A 454 -20.51 -3.42 -9.70
CA THR A 454 -21.30 -3.78 -10.88
C THR A 454 -22.72 -3.26 -10.73
N HIS A 455 -22.98 -2.04 -11.17
CA HIS A 455 -24.33 -1.46 -11.15
C HIS A 455 -25.28 -2.06 -12.23
N ASN A 456 -24.89 -3.16 -12.89
CA ASN A 456 -25.61 -3.75 -14.03
C ASN A 456 -25.86 -5.25 -13.87
N ILE A 457 -26.53 -5.68 -12.81
CA ILE A 457 -27.43 -6.83 -12.93
C ILE A 457 -28.71 -6.40 -12.21
N GLN A 458 -29.71 -6.01 -12.99
CA GLN A 458 -31.10 -5.87 -12.54
C GLN A 458 -31.57 -7.18 -11.91
#